data_AF-A0A8H6PUY9-F1
#
_entry.id   AF-A0A8H6PUY9-F1
#
_cell.length_a   1.000
_cell.length_b   1.000
_cell.length_c   1.000
_cell.angle_alpha   90.00
_cell.angle_beta   90.00
_cell.angle_gamma   90.00
#
_symmetry.space_group_name_H-M   'P 1'
#
loop_
_entity.id
_entity.type
_entity.pdbx_description
1 polymer ?
#
loop_
_entity_poly.entity_id
_entity_poly.type
_entity_poly.pdbx_seq_one_letter_code
_entity_poly.pdbx_strand_id
1 'polypeptide(L)'
;MNNTGKGPLQVPGFNDIPLYFEFPREARCAHGFADWSQNPRLTAREVAMLRFMEAVTDEPGWENEVTNPAVLDTWRAKAFSQYGLSQQAWAWCQAELQDKAVDFKRTGYVVVFDADSRVCKLDTLIDSGLRKEIQDGFGHLLSSTPTEGDQMPARQLLDPSIKIL
;
A
#
# COMPACT_ATOMS: atom_id res chain seq x y z
N MET A 1 23.70 18.53 -7.12
CA MET A 1 22.81 18.77 -8.27
C MET A 1 21.80 19.82 -7.89
N ASN A 2 21.54 20.81 -8.74
CA ASN A 2 20.50 21.82 -8.52
C ASN A 2 19.37 21.63 -9.54
N ASN A 3 18.46 20.68 -9.27
CA ASN A 3 17.26 20.43 -10.10
C ASN A 3 16.18 21.52 -9.94
N THR A 4 16.58 22.78 -9.96
CA THR A 4 15.73 23.97 -9.79
C THR A 4 15.01 24.38 -11.07
N GLY A 5 15.25 23.67 -12.19
CA GLY A 5 14.69 23.97 -13.51
C GLY A 5 15.34 25.15 -14.24
N LYS A 6 16.38 25.79 -13.66
CA LYS A 6 17.08 26.94 -14.27
C LYS A 6 18.31 26.55 -15.11
N GLY A 7 18.44 25.28 -15.47
CA GLY A 7 19.57 24.75 -16.24
C GLY A 7 19.31 23.31 -16.72
N PRO A 8 20.30 22.68 -17.38
CA PRO A 8 20.19 21.29 -17.83
C PRO A 8 19.86 20.35 -16.68
N LEU A 9 19.06 19.32 -16.94
CA LEU A 9 18.64 18.34 -15.93
C LEU A 9 19.87 17.66 -15.29
N GLN A 10 19.99 17.72 -13.98
CA GLN A 10 21.10 17.11 -13.26
C GLN A 10 20.61 15.89 -12.49
N VAL A 11 20.54 14.75 -13.19
CA VAL A 11 20.15 13.46 -12.61
C VAL A 11 21.18 12.38 -12.96
N PRO A 12 21.32 11.33 -12.12
CA PRO A 12 22.18 10.20 -12.43
C PRO A 12 21.95 9.62 -13.84
N GLY A 13 23.04 9.46 -14.61
CA GLY A 13 23.00 8.98 -16.00
C GLY A 13 22.81 10.05 -17.07
N PHE A 14 22.69 11.33 -16.70
CA PHE A 14 22.60 12.48 -17.61
C PHE A 14 23.66 13.53 -17.28
N ASN A 15 24.11 14.29 -18.28
CA ASN A 15 25.00 15.45 -18.12
C ASN A 15 26.23 15.17 -17.24
N ASP A 16 26.96 14.09 -17.55
CA ASP A 16 28.18 13.63 -16.88
C ASP A 16 28.03 13.27 -15.40
N ILE A 17 26.80 13.03 -14.95
CA ILE A 17 26.53 12.53 -13.61
C ILE A 17 26.61 11.00 -13.62
N PRO A 18 27.41 10.37 -12.74
CA PRO A 18 27.47 8.93 -12.60
C PRO A 18 26.08 8.32 -12.34
N LEU A 19 25.79 7.19 -12.98
CA LEU A 19 24.50 6.49 -12.82
C LEU A 19 24.20 6.12 -11.35
N TYR A 20 25.25 5.83 -10.57
CA TYR A 20 25.16 5.48 -9.16
C TYR A 20 25.46 6.65 -8.23
N PHE A 21 25.38 7.89 -8.73
CA PHE A 21 25.53 9.04 -7.86
C PHE A 21 24.35 9.10 -6.88
N GLU A 22 24.68 9.17 -5.60
CA GLU A 22 23.71 9.39 -4.52
C GLU A 22 24.11 10.61 -3.69
N PHE A 23 23.13 11.40 -3.29
CA PHE A 23 23.34 12.45 -2.28
C PHE A 23 23.64 11.83 -0.91
N PRO A 24 24.25 12.59 0.03
CA PRO A 24 24.31 12.19 1.44
C PRO A 24 22.93 11.84 1.99
N ARG A 25 22.87 10.96 3.01
CA ARG A 25 21.60 10.45 3.58
C ARG A 25 20.65 11.56 3.99
N GLU A 26 21.18 12.68 4.48
CA GLU A 26 20.44 13.84 4.97
C GLU A 26 19.84 14.69 3.85
N ALA A 27 20.35 14.54 2.62
CA ALA A 27 19.98 15.34 1.46
C ALA A 27 19.37 14.50 0.32
N ARG A 28 19.15 13.20 0.54
CA ARG A 28 18.51 12.28 -0.42
C ARG A 28 17.14 11.82 0.06
N CYS A 29 16.30 11.40 -0.88
CA CYS A 29 15.11 10.62 -0.55
C CYS A 29 15.54 9.25 -0.01
N ALA A 30 15.01 8.86 1.15
CA ALA A 30 15.25 7.52 1.68
C ALA A 30 14.71 6.47 0.70
N HIS A 31 15.47 5.39 0.50
CA HIS A 31 15.07 4.27 -0.34
C HIS A 31 15.14 2.94 0.43
N GLY A 32 14.24 2.01 0.10
CA GLY A 32 14.08 0.73 0.80
C GLY A 32 15.24 -0.26 0.63
N PHE A 33 16.26 0.07 -0.18
CA PHE A 33 17.42 -0.82 -0.40
C PHE A 33 18.46 -0.71 0.72
N ALA A 34 18.71 0.49 1.25
CA ALA A 34 19.76 0.72 2.25
C ALA A 34 19.36 1.68 3.40
N ASP A 35 18.27 2.44 3.25
CA ASP A 35 17.95 3.50 4.20
C ASP A 35 16.89 3.11 5.22
N TRP A 36 15.91 2.30 4.82
CA TRP A 36 14.83 1.87 5.70
C TRP A 36 14.80 0.36 5.86
N SER A 37 14.65 -0.08 7.11
CA SER A 37 14.34 -1.47 7.45
C SER A 37 13.47 -1.48 8.70
N GLN A 38 12.37 -2.23 8.66
CA GLN A 38 11.59 -2.56 9.86
C GLN A 38 12.48 -3.33 10.85
N ASN A 39 12.75 -2.73 12.03
CA ASN A 39 13.59 -3.33 13.06
C ASN A 39 13.05 -3.00 14.48
N PRO A 40 12.56 -3.99 15.24
CA PRO A 40 12.58 -5.43 14.96
C PRO A 40 11.68 -5.84 13.79
N ARG A 41 12.02 -6.96 13.14
CA ARG A 41 11.18 -7.54 12.08
C ARG A 41 9.85 -7.99 12.69
N LEU A 42 8.78 -7.79 11.92
CA LEU A 42 7.46 -8.30 12.27
C LEU A 42 7.50 -9.84 12.36
N THR A 43 6.85 -10.36 13.40
CA THR A 43 6.57 -11.78 13.56
C THR A 43 5.56 -12.23 12.50
N ALA A 44 5.54 -13.53 12.22
CA ALA A 44 4.55 -14.11 11.30
C ALA A 44 3.11 -13.81 11.72
N ARG A 45 2.86 -13.70 13.03
CA ARG A 45 1.54 -13.36 13.58
C ARG A 45 1.17 -11.91 13.30
N GLU A 46 2.08 -10.96 13.53
CA GLU A 46 1.83 -9.54 13.21
C GLU A 46 1.58 -9.36 11.72
N VAL A 47 2.37 -10.00 10.86
CA VAL A 47 2.13 -9.97 9.40
C VAL A 47 0.74 -10.54 9.05
N ALA A 48 0.33 -11.64 9.68
CA ALA A 48 -1.01 -12.21 9.46
C ALA A 48 -2.12 -11.26 9.92
N MET A 49 -1.95 -10.58 11.06
CA MET A 49 -2.91 -9.58 11.56
C MET A 49 -3.05 -8.40 10.59
N LEU A 50 -1.92 -7.86 10.11
CA LEU A 50 -1.93 -6.76 9.14
C LEU A 50 -2.62 -7.17 7.83
N ARG A 51 -2.33 -8.37 7.31
CA ARG A 51 -2.96 -8.90 6.09
C ARG A 51 -4.46 -9.17 6.25
N PHE A 52 -4.88 -9.60 7.45
CA PHE A 52 -6.29 -9.79 7.76
C PHE A 52 -7.04 -8.45 7.79
N MET A 53 -6.52 -7.46 8.52
CA MET A 53 -7.14 -6.14 8.61
C MET A 53 -7.17 -5.44 7.25
N GLU A 54 -6.09 -5.55 6.47
CA GLU A 54 -6.05 -5.09 5.08
C GLU A 54 -7.23 -5.62 4.27
N ALA A 55 -7.41 -6.94 4.28
CA ALA A 55 -8.45 -7.61 3.52
C ALA A 55 -9.87 -7.26 4.00
N VAL A 56 -10.06 -6.98 5.29
CA VAL A 56 -11.34 -6.49 5.81
C VAL A 56 -11.61 -5.07 5.33
N THR A 57 -10.62 -4.18 5.41
CA THR A 57 -10.78 -2.78 4.99
C THR A 57 -10.95 -2.58 3.48
N ASP A 58 -10.69 -3.62 2.68
CA ASP A 58 -11.01 -3.65 1.24
C ASP A 58 -12.47 -4.04 0.95
N GLU A 59 -13.19 -4.61 1.92
CA GLU A 59 -14.60 -4.97 1.75
C GLU A 59 -15.46 -3.70 1.77
N PRO A 60 -16.37 -3.47 0.80
CA PRO A 60 -17.18 -2.26 0.76
C PRO A 60 -18.12 -2.19 1.96
N GLY A 61 -18.13 -1.04 2.65
CA GLY A 61 -18.99 -0.82 3.82
C GLY A 61 -18.51 -1.50 5.11
N TRP A 62 -17.28 -2.03 5.14
CA TRP A 62 -16.69 -2.71 6.31
C TRP A 62 -16.84 -1.90 7.60
N GLU A 63 -16.76 -0.57 7.53
CA GLU A 63 -16.85 0.35 8.67
C GLU A 63 -18.20 0.32 9.39
N ASN A 64 -19.24 -0.21 8.74
CA ASN A 64 -20.57 -0.37 9.32
C ASN A 64 -20.79 -1.79 9.88
N GLU A 65 -19.98 -2.75 9.45
CA GLU A 65 -20.12 -4.16 9.81
C GLU A 65 -19.28 -4.57 11.03
N VAL A 66 -18.37 -3.71 11.52
CA VAL A 66 -17.51 -3.97 12.69
C VAL A 66 -18.27 -4.22 14.01
N THR A 67 -19.58 -3.93 14.05
CA THR A 67 -20.48 -4.23 15.17
C THR A 67 -21.52 -5.30 14.86
N ASN A 68 -21.59 -5.80 13.62
CA ASN A 68 -22.55 -6.80 13.20
C ASN A 68 -22.08 -8.20 13.63
N PRO A 69 -22.79 -8.88 14.56
CA PRO A 69 -22.34 -10.17 15.09
C PRO A 69 -22.17 -11.25 14.00
N ALA A 70 -23.05 -11.27 12.98
CA ALA A 70 -22.99 -12.26 11.92
C ALA A 70 -21.77 -12.08 11.00
N VAL A 71 -21.41 -10.82 10.71
CA VAL A 71 -20.21 -10.51 9.92
C VAL A 71 -18.95 -10.78 10.74
N LEU A 72 -18.94 -10.39 12.03
CA LEU A 72 -17.83 -10.68 12.94
C LEU A 72 -17.56 -12.19 13.05
N ASP A 73 -18.60 -13.02 13.10
CA ASP A 73 -18.45 -14.48 13.10
C ASP A 73 -17.83 -15.00 11.80
N THR A 74 -18.25 -14.44 10.67
CA THR A 74 -17.70 -14.76 9.34
C THR A 74 -16.24 -14.37 9.23
N TRP A 75 -15.90 -13.14 9.62
CA TRP A 75 -14.52 -12.65 9.65
C TRP A 75 -13.64 -13.42 10.63
N ARG A 76 -14.18 -13.84 11.78
CA ARG A 76 -13.46 -14.70 12.74
C ARG A 76 -13.14 -16.06 12.13
N ALA A 77 -14.10 -16.69 11.45
CA ALA A 77 -13.86 -17.94 10.75
C ALA A 77 -12.79 -17.78 9.65
N LYS A 78 -12.82 -16.67 8.90
CA LYS A 78 -11.81 -16.31 7.88
C LYS A 78 -10.43 -16.10 8.53
N ALA A 79 -10.35 -15.35 9.62
CA ALA A 79 -9.14 -15.09 10.38
C ALA A 79 -8.43 -16.37 10.84
N PHE A 80 -9.17 -17.38 11.30
CA PHE A 80 -8.60 -18.64 11.76
C PHE A 80 -8.22 -19.56 10.61
N SER A 81 -9.10 -19.69 9.61
CA SER A 81 -8.89 -20.65 8.51
C SER A 81 -7.90 -20.17 7.45
N GLN A 82 -7.92 -18.88 7.09
CA GLN A 82 -7.11 -18.35 5.99
C GLN A 82 -5.83 -17.66 6.47
N TYR A 83 -5.88 -17.01 7.65
CA TYR A 83 -4.76 -16.23 8.18
C TYR A 83 -4.07 -16.90 9.38
N GLY A 84 -4.62 -18.02 9.90
CA GLY A 84 -4.02 -18.74 11.02
C GLY A 84 -3.94 -17.93 12.31
N LEU A 85 -4.84 -16.96 12.52
CA LEU A 85 -4.83 -16.13 13.71
C LEU A 85 -5.21 -16.92 14.96
N SER A 86 -4.59 -16.58 16.09
CA SER A 86 -5.03 -17.07 17.40
C SER A 86 -6.26 -16.30 17.87
N GLN A 87 -6.98 -16.84 18.84
CA GLN A 87 -8.12 -16.16 19.48
C GLN A 87 -7.74 -14.77 20.02
N GLN A 88 -6.53 -14.63 20.58
CA GLN A 88 -6.03 -13.35 21.10
C GLN A 88 -5.71 -12.36 19.98
N ALA A 89 -5.06 -12.82 18.90
CA ALA A 89 -4.76 -11.97 17.75
C ALA A 89 -6.06 -11.49 17.06
N TRP A 90 -7.05 -12.37 16.95
CA TRP A 90 -8.39 -12.00 16.47
C TRP A 90 -9.03 -10.92 17.34
N ALA A 91 -9.01 -11.08 18.67
CA ALA A 91 -9.61 -10.09 19.57
C ALA A 91 -8.97 -8.70 19.42
N TRP A 92 -7.66 -8.65 19.22
CA TRP A 92 -6.94 -7.42 18.89
C TRP A 92 -7.37 -6.85 17.54
N CYS A 93 -7.37 -7.64 16.46
CA CYS A 93 -7.81 -7.17 15.15
C CYS A 93 -9.25 -6.65 15.17
N GLN A 94 -10.15 -7.32 15.91
CA GLN A 94 -11.53 -6.87 16.04
C GLN A 94 -11.62 -5.50 16.72
N ALA A 95 -10.92 -5.30 17.84
CA ALA A 95 -10.89 -4.01 18.54
C ALA A 95 -10.29 -2.91 17.67
N GLU A 96 -9.17 -3.19 17.01
CA GLU A 96 -8.50 -2.25 16.12
C GLU A 96 -9.37 -1.87 14.90
N LEU A 97 -10.07 -2.83 14.29
CA LEU A 97 -11.02 -2.54 13.21
C LEU A 97 -12.17 -1.65 13.67
N GLN A 98 -12.67 -1.83 14.91
CA GLN A 98 -13.71 -0.97 15.47
C GLN A 98 -13.22 0.47 15.65
N ASP A 99 -12.01 0.66 16.17
CA ASP A 99 -11.40 1.99 16.31
C ASP A 99 -11.17 2.64 14.93
N LYS A 100 -10.62 1.89 13.97
CA LYS A 100 -10.42 2.36 12.60
C LYS A 100 -11.73 2.74 11.92
N ALA A 101 -12.83 2.03 12.18
CA ALA A 101 -14.13 2.36 11.60
C ALA A 101 -14.67 3.70 12.14
N VAL A 102 -14.44 4.01 13.42
CA VAL A 102 -14.79 5.31 14.01
C VAL A 102 -13.95 6.42 13.35
N ASP A 103 -12.65 6.21 13.21
CA ASP A 103 -11.77 7.17 12.55
C ASP A 103 -12.09 7.36 11.08
N PHE A 104 -12.36 6.28 10.33
CA PHE A 104 -12.75 6.34 8.92
C PHE A 104 -14.00 7.18 8.71
N LYS A 105 -15.03 7.01 9.55
CA LYS A 105 -16.25 7.83 9.50
C LYS A 105 -15.98 9.32 9.76
N ARG A 106 -14.96 9.63 10.56
CA ARG A 106 -14.55 10.99 10.89
C ARG A 106 -13.67 11.64 9.82
N THR A 107 -12.77 10.88 9.20
CA THR A 107 -11.71 11.42 8.33
C THR A 107 -11.88 11.11 6.84
N GLY A 108 -12.65 10.08 6.50
CA GLY A 108 -12.84 9.58 5.14
C GLY A 108 -11.72 8.65 4.63
N TYR A 109 -10.69 8.39 5.43
CA TYR A 109 -9.58 7.49 5.09
C TYR A 109 -9.31 6.47 6.19
N VAL A 110 -8.74 5.33 5.81
CA VAL A 110 -8.29 4.29 6.74
C VAL A 110 -6.79 4.10 6.59
N VAL A 111 -6.12 3.94 7.72
CA VAL A 111 -4.71 3.59 7.75
C VAL A 111 -4.60 2.09 8.03
N VAL A 112 -3.77 1.41 7.25
CA VAL A 112 -3.50 -0.02 7.30
C VAL A 112 -1.99 -0.27 7.38
N PHE A 113 -1.61 -1.53 7.61
CA PHE A 113 -0.22 -1.93 7.82
C PHE A 113 0.44 -1.16 8.95
N ASP A 114 -0.23 -0.96 10.09
CA ASP A 114 0.27 -0.19 11.23
C ASP A 114 1.51 -0.83 11.90
N ALA A 115 2.68 -0.62 11.29
CA ALA A 115 4.01 -0.97 11.79
C ALA A 115 4.89 0.29 11.83
N ASP A 116 6.20 0.21 11.53
CA ASP A 116 7.08 1.40 11.48
C ASP A 116 6.76 2.32 10.30
N SER A 117 6.07 1.79 9.29
CA SER A 117 5.50 2.53 8.17
C SER A 117 4.04 2.15 8.04
N ARG A 118 3.23 3.04 7.47
CA ARG A 118 1.78 2.85 7.33
C ARG A 118 1.32 3.23 5.94
N VAL A 119 0.25 2.59 5.47
CA VAL A 119 -0.37 2.90 4.19
C VAL A 119 -1.74 3.51 4.45
N CYS A 120 -2.03 4.64 3.82
CA CYS A 120 -3.31 5.33 3.91
C CYS A 120 -4.14 5.02 2.66
N LYS A 121 -5.37 4.54 2.85
CA LYS A 121 -6.36 4.31 1.80
C LYS A 121 -7.41 5.40 1.83
N LEU A 122 -7.62 6.03 0.68
CA LEU A 122 -8.51 7.16 0.53
C LEU A 122 -9.22 7.11 -0.82
N ASP A 123 -10.27 6.30 -0.91
CA ASP A 123 -11.04 6.15 -2.15
C ASP A 123 -12.13 7.22 -2.31
N THR A 124 -12.47 7.94 -1.24
CA THR A 124 -13.62 8.85 -1.21
C THR A 124 -13.29 10.31 -1.53
N LEU A 125 -12.02 10.72 -1.44
CA LEU A 125 -11.61 12.11 -1.67
C LEU A 125 -11.07 12.38 -3.08
N ILE A 126 -10.86 11.35 -3.91
CA ILE A 126 -10.42 11.54 -5.29
C ILE A 126 -11.65 11.79 -6.17
N ASP A 127 -11.65 12.91 -6.90
CA ASP A 127 -12.68 13.20 -7.90
C ASP A 127 -12.79 12.06 -8.92
N SER A 128 -14.02 11.68 -9.27
CA SER A 128 -14.27 10.54 -10.17
C SER A 128 -13.76 10.78 -11.58
N GLY A 129 -13.70 12.04 -12.03
CA GLY A 129 -13.07 12.44 -13.28
C GLY A 129 -11.57 12.20 -13.25
N LEU A 130 -10.89 12.70 -12.22
CA LEU A 130 -9.45 12.49 -12.04
C LEU A 130 -9.08 11.00 -11.93
N ARG A 131 -9.85 10.22 -11.19
CA ARG A 131 -9.63 8.76 -11.09
C ARG A 131 -9.70 8.11 -12.46
N LYS A 132 -10.71 8.45 -13.25
CA LYS A 132 -10.88 7.90 -14.60
C LYS A 132 -9.76 8.33 -15.54
N GLU A 133 -9.32 9.59 -15.48
CA GLU A 133 -8.18 10.07 -16.27
C GLU A 133 -6.89 9.31 -15.94
N ILE A 134 -6.63 9.03 -14.66
CA ILE A 134 -5.50 8.21 -14.23
C ILE A 134 -5.63 6.79 -14.79
N GLN A 135 -6.80 6.16 -14.63
CA GLN A 135 -7.07 4.82 -15.15
C GLN A 135 -6.88 4.73 -16.67
N ASP A 136 -7.41 5.70 -17.42
CA ASP A 136 -7.31 5.75 -18.89
C ASP A 136 -5.84 5.96 -19.32
N GLY A 137 -5.12 6.86 -18.65
CA GLY A 137 -3.70 7.11 -18.92
C GLY A 137 -2.80 5.90 -18.64
N PHE A 138 -3.06 5.19 -17.54
CA PHE A 138 -2.35 3.95 -17.22
C PHE A 138 -2.82 2.76 -18.05
N GLY A 139 -4.04 2.78 -18.59
CA GLY A 139 -4.60 1.72 -19.42
C GLY A 139 -3.67 1.37 -20.58
N HIS A 140 -3.10 2.38 -21.24
CA HIS A 140 -2.14 2.20 -22.33
C HIS A 140 -0.83 1.54 -21.88
N LEU A 141 -0.30 1.94 -20.71
CA LEU A 141 0.92 1.36 -20.15
C LEU A 141 0.70 -0.10 -19.74
N LEU A 142 -0.46 -0.39 -19.16
CA LEU A 142 -0.84 -1.74 -18.73
C LEU A 142 -1.16 -2.66 -19.93
N SER A 143 -1.60 -2.12 -21.07
CA SER A 143 -1.81 -2.88 -22.31
C SER A 143 -0.54 -3.05 -23.15
N SER A 144 0.52 -2.31 -22.84
CA SER A 144 1.81 -2.42 -23.53
C SER A 144 2.47 -3.75 -23.18
N THR A 145 2.55 -4.67 -24.14
CA THR A 145 3.40 -5.87 -24.05
C THR A 145 4.78 -5.53 -24.62
N PRO A 146 5.90 -5.96 -23.99
CA PRO A 146 7.21 -5.77 -24.57
C PRO A 146 7.30 -6.48 -25.94
N THR A 147 7.79 -5.77 -26.95
CA THR A 147 7.84 -6.24 -28.36
C THR A 147 9.02 -7.19 -28.63
N GLU A 148 9.84 -7.55 -27.65
CA GLU A 148 10.96 -8.47 -27.86
C GLU A 148 11.13 -9.43 -26.68
N GLY A 149 11.50 -10.67 -27.01
CA GLY A 149 11.37 -11.86 -26.18
C GLY A 149 11.98 -11.77 -24.78
N ASP A 150 11.35 -12.54 -23.88
CA ASP A 150 11.77 -12.87 -22.51
C ASP A 150 11.53 -11.84 -21.38
N GLN A 151 10.70 -10.82 -21.60
CA GLN A 151 10.26 -9.93 -20.51
C GLN A 151 8.79 -10.15 -20.12
N MET A 152 8.55 -10.28 -18.81
CA MET A 152 7.19 -10.39 -18.25
C MET A 152 6.38 -9.12 -18.57
N PRO A 153 5.07 -9.23 -18.88
CA PRO A 153 4.22 -8.06 -19.12
C PRO A 153 4.28 -7.09 -17.93
N ALA A 154 4.24 -5.78 -18.16
CA ALA A 154 4.36 -4.76 -17.12
C ALA A 154 3.39 -4.96 -15.94
N ARG A 155 2.21 -5.55 -16.20
CA ARG A 155 1.22 -5.95 -15.18
C ARG A 155 1.76 -6.97 -14.16
N GLN A 156 2.80 -7.72 -14.47
CA GLN A 156 3.42 -8.70 -13.56
C GLN A 156 4.65 -8.12 -12.84
N LEU A 157 5.15 -6.96 -13.27
CA LEU A 157 6.26 -6.24 -12.63
C LEU A 157 5.77 -5.28 -11.54
N LEU A 158 4.51 -4.87 -11.60
CA LEU A 158 3.88 -4.02 -10.59
C LEU A 158 3.36 -4.87 -9.42
N ASP A 159 3.59 -4.39 -8.20
CA ASP A 159 3.01 -4.96 -6.99
C ASP A 159 1.48 -5.12 -7.17
N PRO A 160 0.90 -6.29 -6.88
CA PRO A 160 -0.55 -6.52 -7.00
C PRO A 160 -1.42 -5.48 -6.30
N SER A 161 -0.92 -4.87 -5.22
CA SER A 161 -1.58 -3.79 -4.47
C SER A 161 -1.82 -2.53 -5.31
N ILE A 162 -1.02 -2.30 -6.36
CA ILE A 162 -1.13 -1.15 -7.28
C ILE A 162 -2.24 -1.34 -8.31
N LYS A 163 -2.76 -2.57 -8.48
CA LYS A 163 -3.78 -2.90 -9.49
C LYS A 163 -5.21 -2.51 -9.08
N ILE A 164 -5.39 -1.93 -7.89
CA ILE A 164 -6.71 -1.58 -7.33
C ILE A 164 -7.17 -0.17 -7.78
N LEU A 165 -6.34 0.58 -8.52
CA LEU A 165 -6.75 1.88 -9.08
C LEU A 165 -7.83 1.74 -10.15
#